data_AF-A0A3L7XN55-F1
#
_entry.id   AF-A0A3L7XN55-F1
#
_cell.length_a   1.000
_cell.length_b   1.000
_cell.length_c   1.000
_cell.angle_alpha   90.00
_cell.angle_beta   90.00
_cell.angle_gamma   90.00
#
_symmetry.space_group_name_H-M   'P 1'
#
loop_
_entity.id
_entity.type
_entity.pdbx_description
1 polymer ?
#
loop_
_entity_poly.entity_id
_entity_poly.type
_entity_poly.pdbx_seq_one_letter_code
_entity_poly.pdbx_strand_id
1 'polypeptide(L)'
;MEWVMLAALAAIAALYIALPRSDDAEVDSPIGADLDDLRAQRDQLVTALRDLDDDVAAGRMAVEDRQRGRQEIGVRLRVVMEQLRAHGEPS
;
A
#
# COMPACT_ATOMS: atom_id res chain seq x y z
N MET A 1 -11.53 11.59 -24.65
CA MET A 1 -11.69 11.65 -23.17
C MET A 1 -10.60 10.84 -22.45
N GLU A 2 -9.90 9.90 -23.10
CA GLU A 2 -8.80 9.09 -22.52
C GLU A 2 -7.62 9.90 -21.96
N TRP A 3 -7.25 11.01 -22.59
CA TRP A 3 -6.11 11.83 -22.16
C TRP A 3 -6.28 12.41 -20.75
N VAL A 4 -7.51 12.68 -20.32
CA VAL A 4 -7.82 13.19 -18.97
C VAL A 4 -7.61 12.10 -17.93
N MET A 5 -7.94 10.85 -18.25
CA MET A 5 -7.77 9.71 -17.37
C MET A 5 -6.29 9.34 -17.21
N LEU A 6 -5.51 9.41 -18.29
CA LEU A 6 -4.06 9.23 -18.24
C LEU A 6 -3.37 10.35 -17.44
N ALA A 7 -3.81 11.60 -17.59
CA ALA A 7 -3.28 12.72 -16.81
C ALA A 7 -3.62 12.60 -15.32
N ALA A 8 -4.82 12.12 -14.97
CA ALA A 8 -5.22 11.88 -13.60
C ALA A 8 -4.40 10.74 -12.97
N LEU A 9 -4.19 9.64 -13.70
CA LEU A 9 -3.37 8.52 -13.23
C LEU A 9 -1.91 8.94 -13.04
N ALA A 10 -1.36 9.71 -13.98
CA ALA A 10 -0.02 10.26 -13.89
C ALA A 10 0.13 11.25 -12.72
N ALA A 11 -0.90 12.05 -12.44
CA ALA A 11 -0.91 12.96 -11.29
C ALA A 11 -0.93 12.19 -9.96
N ILE A 12 -1.69 11.10 -9.87
CA ILE A 12 -1.71 10.22 -8.70
C ILE A 12 -0.36 9.52 -8.52
N ALA A 13 0.22 8.99 -9.59
CA ALA A 13 1.56 8.39 -9.54
C ALA A 13 2.64 9.41 -9.17
N ALA A 14 2.55 10.64 -9.69
CA ALA A 14 3.46 11.72 -9.33
C ALA A 14 3.29 12.13 -7.87
N LEU A 15 2.06 12.19 -7.34
CA LEU A 15 1.80 12.38 -5.91
C LEU A 15 2.37 11.25 -5.07
N TYR A 16 2.30 10.00 -5.54
CA TYR A 16 2.85 8.84 -4.85
C TYR A 16 4.40 8.83 -4.82
N ILE A 17 5.04 9.36 -5.87
CA ILE A 17 6.50 9.50 -5.96
C ILE A 17 6.99 10.75 -5.21
N ALA A 18 6.20 11.84 -5.24
CA ALA A 18 6.54 13.12 -4.62
C ALA A 18 6.13 13.21 -3.13
N LEU A 19 5.35 12.25 -2.63
CA LEU A 19 5.14 12.11 -1.20
C LEU A 19 6.52 11.82 -0.57
N PRO A 20 7.02 12.65 0.35
CA PRO A 20 8.29 12.41 1.01
C PRO A 20 8.21 11.04 1.66
N ARG A 21 8.96 10.11 1.09
CA ARG A 21 9.19 8.78 1.64
C ARG A 21 9.78 9.02 3.02
N SER A 22 9.09 8.60 4.08
CA SER A 22 9.48 8.82 5.47
C SER A 22 10.77 8.11 5.90
N ASP A 23 11.66 7.78 4.94
CA ASP A 23 13.00 7.23 5.14
C ASP A 23 13.94 8.20 5.90
N ASP A 24 13.59 9.48 6.06
CA ASP A 24 14.41 10.50 6.75
C ASP A 24 14.04 10.73 8.23
N ALA A 25 13.30 9.82 8.86
CA ALA A 25 13.08 9.86 10.32
C ALA A 25 14.02 8.89 11.05
N GLU A 26 15.32 9.17 11.03
CA GLU A 26 16.19 8.70 12.12
C GLU A 26 15.64 9.27 13.44
N VAL A 27 15.26 8.40 14.39
CA VAL A 27 15.79 8.37 15.78
C VAL A 27 14.95 7.41 16.66
N ASP A 28 15.70 6.53 17.33
CA ASP A 28 15.41 5.76 18.55
C ASP A 28 14.71 4.38 18.47
N SER A 29 15.55 3.37 18.68
CA SER A 29 15.30 1.94 18.89
C SER A 29 15.07 1.09 17.62
N PRO A 30 16.05 0.27 17.19
CA PRO A 30 16.00 -0.46 15.92
C PRO A 30 14.91 -1.54 15.86
N ILE A 31 14.32 -1.94 17.00
CA ILE A 31 13.26 -2.96 17.03
C ILE A 31 11.87 -2.32 17.07
N GLY A 32 11.75 -1.09 17.61
CA GLY A 32 10.47 -0.38 17.74
C GLY A 32 10.10 0.39 16.47
N ALA A 33 11.09 1.07 15.87
CA ALA A 33 10.91 1.79 14.61
C ALA A 33 10.54 0.84 13.45
N ASP A 34 11.26 -0.29 13.33
CA ASP A 34 10.94 -1.33 12.33
C ASP A 34 9.53 -1.91 12.50
N LEU A 35 9.04 -2.04 13.73
CA LEU A 35 7.69 -2.56 13.99
C LEU A 35 6.60 -1.56 13.64
N ASP A 36 6.78 -0.28 14.00
CA ASP A 36 5.82 0.77 13.65
C ASP A 36 5.77 1.02 12.13
N ASP A 37 6.90 0.92 11.45
CA ASP A 37 6.96 0.97 9.99
C ASP A 37 6.26 -0.23 9.35
N LEU A 38 6.40 -1.43 9.90
CA LEU A 38 5.68 -2.61 9.42
C LEU A 38 4.17 -2.51 9.67
N ARG A 39 3.74 -1.92 10.79
CA ARG A 39 2.32 -1.64 11.07
C ARG A 39 1.76 -0.60 10.08
N ALA A 40 2.51 0.47 9.82
CA ALA A 40 2.13 1.47 8.82
C ALA A 40 2.02 0.85 7.42
N GLN A 41 2.98 0.00 7.05
CA GLN A 41 2.93 -0.75 5.78
C GLN A 41 1.71 -1.68 5.71
N ARG A 42 1.39 -2.41 6.78
CA ARG A 42 0.18 -3.24 6.86
C ARG A 42 -1.08 -2.40 6.61
N ASP A 43 -1.20 -1.27 7.30
CA ASP A 43 -2.39 -0.41 7.21
C ASP A 43 -2.51 0.25 5.84
N GLN A 44 -1.39 0.61 5.23
CA GLN A 44 -1.34 1.08 3.84
C GLN A 44 -1.79 0.01 2.85
N LEU A 45 -1.30 -1.23 3.00
CA LEU A 45 -1.70 -2.35 2.14
C LEU A 45 -3.19 -2.70 2.30
N VAL A 46 -3.72 -2.63 3.53
CA VAL A 46 -5.16 -2.83 3.79
C VAL A 46 -5.98 -1.70 3.17
N THR A 47 -5.51 -0.46 3.24
CA THR A 47 -6.17 0.69 2.58
C THR A 47 -6.15 0.52 1.06
N ALA A 48 -5.03 0.12 0.48
CA ALA A 48 -4.93 -0.15 -0.95
C ALA A 48 -5.89 -1.27 -1.41
N LEU A 49 -6.15 -2.29 -0.59
CA LEU A 49 -7.17 -3.31 -0.89
C LEU A 49 -8.59 -2.72 -0.93
N ARG A 50 -8.89 -1.76 -0.06
CA ARG A 50 -10.18 -1.07 -0.05
C ARG A 50 -10.32 -0.16 -1.27
N ASP A 51 -9.27 0.57 -1.62
CA ASP A 51 -9.27 1.44 -2.79
C ASP A 51 -9.51 0.64 -4.09
N LEU A 52 -8.92 -0.56 -4.21
CA LEU A 52 -9.21 -1.48 -5.32
C LEU A 52 -10.67 -1.91 -5.37
N ASP A 53 -11.27 -2.21 -4.21
CA ASP A 53 -12.67 -2.61 -4.12
C ASP A 53 -13.59 -1.43 -4.48
N ASP A 54 -13.26 -0.21 -4.03
CA ASP A 54 -13.99 1.03 -4.33
C ASP A 54 -13.86 1.45 -5.80
N ASP A 55 -12.69 1.28 -6.41
CA ASP A 55 -12.46 1.59 -7.82
C ASP A 55 -13.24 0.66 -8.75
N VAL A 56 -13.37 -0.63 -8.39
CA VAL A 56 -14.25 -1.55 -9.12
C VAL A 56 -15.72 -1.21 -8.89
N ALA A 57 -16.13 -0.91 -7.66
CA ALA A 57 -17.51 -0.52 -7.37
C ALA A 57 -17.92 0.76 -8.12
N ALA A 58 -16.98 1.69 -8.29
CA ALA A 58 -17.16 2.91 -9.06
C ALA A 58 -17.03 2.72 -10.58
N GLY A 59 -16.72 1.52 -11.07
CA GLY A 59 -16.52 1.23 -12.48
C GLY A 59 -15.28 1.90 -13.10
N ARG A 60 -14.33 2.35 -12.26
CA ARG A 60 -13.06 2.97 -12.69
C ARG A 60 -11.97 1.96 -13.01
N MET A 61 -12.17 0.71 -12.60
CA MET A 61 -11.20 -0.38 -12.74
C MET A 61 -11.89 -1.66 -13.23
N ALA A 62 -11.22 -2.40 -14.12
CA ALA A 62 -11.68 -3.71 -14.54
C ALA A 62 -11.56 -4.74 -13.41
N VAL A 63 -12.46 -5.72 -13.39
CA VAL A 63 -12.45 -6.78 -12.36
C VAL A 63 -11.17 -7.60 -12.43
N GLU A 64 -10.63 -7.81 -13.62
CA GLU A 64 -9.35 -8.50 -13.84
C GLU A 64 -8.17 -7.74 -13.22
N ASP A 65 -8.14 -6.42 -13.37
CA ASP A 65 -7.09 -5.57 -12.81
C ASP A 65 -7.15 -5.54 -11.28
N ARG A 66 -8.36 -5.49 -10.71
CA ARG A 66 -8.59 -5.67 -9.28
C ARG A 66 -8.08 -7.01 -8.78
N GLN A 67 -8.35 -8.10 -9.51
CA GLN A 67 -7.91 -9.43 -9.12
C GLN A 67 -6.38 -9.51 -9.11
N ARG A 68 -5.71 -8.93 -10.11
CA ARG A 68 -4.25 -8.81 -10.15
C ARG A 68 -3.72 -7.98 -8.98
N GLY A 69 -4.30 -6.81 -8.73
CA GLY A 69 -3.92 -5.94 -7.61
C GLY A 69 -4.07 -6.62 -6.26
N ARG A 70 -5.18 -7.35 -6.03
CA ARG A 70 -5.37 -8.12 -4.78
C ARG A 70 -4.36 -9.23 -4.61
N GLN A 71 -3.93 -9.90 -5.69
CA GLN A 71 -2.90 -10.93 -5.60
C GLN A 71 -1.56 -10.32 -5.21
N GLU A 72 -1.15 -9.23 -5.86
CA GLU A 72 0.13 -8.56 -5.56
C GLU A 72 0.15 -8.02 -4.12
N ILE A 73 -0.90 -7.30 -3.71
CA ILE A 73 -1.02 -6.76 -2.35
C ILE A 73 -1.07 -7.90 -1.33
N GLY A 74 -1.79 -8.99 -1.63
CA GLY A 74 -1.88 -10.15 -0.74
C GLY A 74 -0.53 -10.82 -0.48
N VAL A 75 0.34 -10.89 -1.50
CA VAL A 75 1.71 -11.40 -1.34
C VAL A 75 2.52 -10.48 -0.42
N ARG A 76 2.48 -9.17 -0.65
CA ARG A 76 3.20 -8.20 0.20
C ARG A 76 2.68 -8.19 1.64
N LEU A 77 1.37 -8.25 1.83
CA LEU A 77 0.74 -8.28 3.15
C LEU A 77 1.16 -9.53 3.92
N ARG A 78 1.28 -10.69 3.26
CA ARG A 78 1.80 -11.91 3.91
C ARG A 78 3.22 -11.71 4.41
N VAL A 79 4.10 -11.12 3.60
CA VAL A 79 5.49 -10.83 3.98
C VAL A 79 5.54 -9.87 5.17
N VAL A 80 4.78 -8.77 5.14
CA VAL A 80 4.71 -7.82 6.26
C VAL A 80 4.19 -8.49 7.54
N MET A 81 3.11 -9.28 7.44
CA MET A 81 2.56 -10.01 8.58
C MET A 81 3.52 -11.08 9.14
N GLU A 82 4.33 -11.70 8.28
CA GLU A 82 5.37 -12.64 8.72
C GLU A 82 6.50 -11.91 9.46
N GLN A 83 6.90 -10.74 8.98
CA GLN A 83 7.88 -9.88 9.66
C GLN A 83 7.34 -9.38 11.00
N LEU A 84 6.10 -8.90 11.07
CA LEU A 84 5.45 -8.51 12.33
C LEU A 84 5.40 -9.67 13.34
N ARG A 85 5.07 -10.87 12.87
CA ARG A 85 5.08 -12.08 13.71
C ARG A 85 6.49 -12.44 14.20
N ALA A 86 7.52 -12.30 13.35
CA ALA A 86 8.91 -12.54 13.73
C ALA A 86 9.38 -11.57 14.83
N HIS A 87 8.83 -10.35 14.87
CA HIS A 87 9.06 -9.36 15.92
C HIS A 87 8.20 -9.56 17.18
N GLY A 88 7.43 -10.65 17.24
CA GLY A 88 6.67 -11.04 18.44
C GLY A 88 5.28 -10.40 18.54
N GLU A 89 4.76 -9.80 17.47
CA GLU A 89 3.42 -9.24 17.47
C GLU A 89 2.36 -10.32 17.15
N PRO A 90 1.41 -10.61 18.07
CA PRO A 90 0.29 -11.47 17.75
C PRO A 90 -0.74 -10.70 16.92
N SER A 91 -1.14 -11.32 15.80
CA SER A 91 -2.26 -10.90 14.94
C SER A 91 -3.58 -10.79 15.68
#